data_AF-H6N8I5-F1
#
_entry.id   AF-H6N8I5-F1
#
_cell.length_a   1.000
_cell.length_b   1.000
_cell.length_c   1.000
_cell.angle_alpha   90.00
_cell.angle_beta   90.00
_cell.angle_gamma   90.00
#
_symmetry.space_group_name_H-M   'P 1'
#
loop_
_entity.id
_entity.type
_entity.pdbx_description
1 polymer ?
#
loop_
_entity_poly.entity_id
_entity_poly.type
_entity_poly.pdbx_seq_one_letter_code
_entity_poly.pdbx_strand_id
1 'polypeptide(L)'
;MNSIRQIFDPRNKFQIWLDMEKLAVDFFYQQGKLSEWVYSKIKENLNINPFEIFQGIDISKQDYETFIKVLFNKMRFVERDWVDYAFSPSNLSDMSNSIMIRSANDHLISKVEKFKTLLKETAIKNQSKIQVGRTHGVHAEPTSFGHRFCIYYDDLNFLMDELLHLRPRLEVLCIDYKGMSNPNASFGFQNYIAVKTKLHKSINPHPSKVSYARYISILHGMCNVLYRIGKDLDLLNQVSEVIVVEQFLEEVSSLYESLSEYSFFSSFSHFADHRNINFSYMEKVLMNSTHTLDLMLELIENILENLVVNSESLSENLSLTRGNIYSQTILHYLIDRVEDKTRQEIIKDLKQMSVVVSENENLHLKDVLVKSQYKSFFNNEELNDFFDPKYHTRNMDSICGKVFFKTVPKITDLCEEGEINRILDGLSEQLNEQYESGVCLVIPSREAVLFSAKLLEKFKCSSWVLYLHSYDSFIPKDDPRIKDMSVLIFDYLVNHQSNVGHLIRKLKKAGASDVSACSLFKLNTVKNDQLDYFGMEVSENNSIED
;
A
#
# COMPACT_ATOMS: atom_id res chain seq x y z
N MET A 1 18.03 -11.73 1.88
CA MET A 1 17.81 -10.28 1.80
C MET A 1 18.82 -9.61 2.72
N ASN A 2 19.37 -8.47 2.32
CA ASN A 2 20.26 -7.69 3.19
C ASN A 2 19.45 -7.14 4.37
N SER A 3 20.04 -7.06 5.57
CA SER A 3 19.37 -6.42 6.70
C SER A 3 19.20 -4.90 6.46
N ILE A 4 18.26 -4.25 7.15
CA ILE A 4 18.07 -2.79 7.05
C ILE A 4 19.39 -2.04 7.30
N ARG A 5 20.19 -2.49 8.28
CA ARG A 5 21.52 -1.92 8.57
C ARG A 5 22.48 -2.02 7.39
N GLN A 6 22.50 -3.14 6.68
CA GLN A 6 23.34 -3.31 5.48
C GLN A 6 22.84 -2.45 4.32
N ILE A 7 21.53 -2.29 4.18
CA ILE A 7 20.92 -1.48 3.12
C ILE A 7 21.32 -0.01 3.30
N PHE A 8 21.27 0.52 4.51
CA PHE A 8 21.61 1.91 4.84
C PHE A 8 23.09 2.13 5.24
N ASP A 9 23.93 1.12 5.09
CA ASP A 9 25.37 1.28 5.30
C ASP A 9 25.93 2.31 4.29
N PRO A 10 26.72 3.32 4.72
CA PRO A 10 27.32 4.29 3.81
C PRO A 10 28.14 3.65 2.67
N ARG A 11 28.72 2.48 2.91
CA ARG A 11 29.47 1.72 1.89
C ARG A 11 28.54 1.18 0.78
N ASN A 12 27.31 0.82 1.12
CA ASN A 12 26.32 0.37 0.15
C ASN A 12 25.93 1.49 -0.81
N LYS A 13 25.82 2.74 -0.33
CA LYS A 13 25.61 3.92 -1.17
C LYS A 13 26.69 4.05 -2.25
N PHE A 14 27.96 3.92 -1.90
CA PHE A 14 29.06 3.96 -2.88
C PHE A 14 29.06 2.78 -3.83
N GLN A 15 28.68 1.59 -3.35
CA GLN A 15 28.50 0.43 -4.23
C GLN A 15 27.44 0.71 -5.29
N ILE A 16 26.29 1.27 -4.90
CA ILE A 16 25.24 1.66 -5.83
C ILE A 16 25.75 2.70 -6.84
N TRP A 17 26.51 3.70 -6.41
CA TRP A 17 27.09 4.69 -7.32
C TRP A 17 28.03 4.05 -8.36
N LEU A 18 28.91 3.13 -7.93
CA LEU A 18 29.77 2.37 -8.85
C LEU A 18 28.94 1.55 -9.85
N ASP A 19 27.86 0.93 -9.39
CA ASP A 19 27.00 0.10 -10.24
C ASP A 19 26.22 0.96 -11.24
N MET A 20 25.80 2.17 -10.86
CA MET A 20 25.20 3.14 -11.77
C MET A 20 26.17 3.60 -12.86
N GLU A 21 27.42 3.95 -12.49
CA GLU A 21 28.47 4.30 -13.45
C GLU A 21 28.76 3.14 -14.42
N LYS A 22 28.82 1.89 -13.91
CA LYS A 22 28.95 0.69 -14.75
C LYS A 22 27.79 0.56 -15.75
N LEU A 23 26.56 0.82 -15.33
CA LEU A 23 25.39 0.79 -16.21
C LEU A 23 25.44 1.90 -17.27
N ALA A 24 25.95 3.09 -16.93
CA ALA A 24 26.15 4.16 -17.90
C ALA A 24 27.16 3.77 -18.97
N VAL A 25 28.31 3.24 -18.57
CA VAL A 25 29.35 2.75 -19.47
C VAL A 25 28.82 1.61 -20.36
N ASP A 26 28.05 0.67 -19.81
CA ASP A 26 27.40 -0.40 -20.58
C ASP A 26 26.49 0.16 -21.68
N PHE A 27 25.70 1.17 -21.33
CA PHE A 27 24.80 1.81 -22.28
C PHE A 27 25.59 2.50 -23.40
N PHE A 28 26.62 3.28 -23.09
CA PHE A 28 27.43 3.96 -24.10
C PHE A 28 28.16 2.98 -25.03
N TYR A 29 28.60 1.83 -24.51
CA TYR A 29 29.20 0.78 -25.31
C TYR A 29 28.18 0.16 -26.27
N GLN A 30 26.96 -0.13 -25.80
CA GLN A 30 25.86 -0.61 -26.66
C GLN A 30 25.45 0.41 -27.74
N GLN A 31 25.64 1.70 -27.48
CA GLN A 31 25.42 2.77 -28.47
C GLN A 31 26.61 2.97 -29.43
N GLY A 32 27.65 2.15 -29.35
CA GLY A 32 28.84 2.22 -30.20
C GLY A 32 29.74 3.43 -29.92
N LYS A 33 29.63 4.05 -28.73
CA LYS A 33 30.44 5.22 -28.35
C LYS A 33 31.83 4.87 -27.84
N LEU A 34 32.01 3.64 -27.37
CA LEU A 34 33.25 3.12 -26.79
C LEU A 34 33.82 2.01 -27.67
N SER A 35 35.14 1.94 -27.82
CA SER A 35 35.78 0.74 -28.37
C SER A 35 35.78 -0.40 -27.35
N GLU A 36 35.84 -1.66 -27.82
CA GLU A 36 35.92 -2.84 -26.96
C GLU A 36 37.06 -2.74 -25.93
N TRP A 37 38.21 -2.24 -26.38
CA TRP A 37 39.39 -2.11 -25.52
C TRP A 37 39.17 -1.09 -24.40
N VAL A 38 38.61 0.09 -24.72
CA VAL A 38 38.30 1.13 -23.72
C VAL A 38 37.24 0.63 -22.74
N TYR A 39 36.16 0.03 -23.24
CA TYR A 39 35.10 -0.55 -22.43
C TYR A 39 35.63 -1.60 -21.43
N SER A 40 36.42 -2.55 -21.92
CA SER A 40 37.05 -3.59 -21.09
C SER A 40 37.95 -2.98 -20.00
N LYS A 41 38.78 -2.00 -20.36
CA LYS A 41 39.67 -1.32 -19.39
C LYS A 41 38.90 -0.52 -18.34
N ILE A 42 37.82 0.15 -18.71
CA ILE A 42 36.95 0.84 -17.75
C ILE A 42 36.32 -0.18 -16.79
N LYS A 43 35.77 -1.30 -17.29
CA LYS A 43 35.15 -2.34 -16.46
C LYS A 43 36.12 -2.96 -15.44
N GLU A 44 37.35 -3.26 -15.87
CA GLU A 44 38.40 -3.78 -14.97
C GLU A 44 38.71 -2.80 -13.82
N ASN A 45 38.73 -1.49 -14.11
CA ASN A 45 39.10 -0.46 -13.13
C ASN A 45 37.92 0.12 -12.33
N LEU A 46 36.68 -0.10 -12.76
CA LEU A 46 35.45 0.25 -12.01
C LEU A 46 35.19 -0.66 -10.79
N ASN A 47 36.03 -1.67 -10.57
CA ASN A 47 35.91 -2.58 -9.43
C ASN A 47 36.64 -2.00 -8.20
N ILE A 48 36.01 -1.02 -7.55
CA ILE A 48 36.56 -0.33 -6.37
C ILE A 48 35.89 -0.87 -5.12
N ASN A 49 36.68 -1.17 -4.08
CA ASN A 49 36.13 -1.50 -2.77
C ASN A 49 35.49 -0.23 -2.15
N PRO A 50 34.18 -0.22 -1.84
CA PRO A 50 33.52 0.94 -1.23
C PRO A 50 34.17 1.43 0.07
N PHE A 51 34.90 0.56 0.77
CA PHE A 51 35.66 0.93 1.97
C PHE A 51 36.79 1.92 1.67
N GLU A 52 37.46 1.82 0.52
CA GLU A 52 38.51 2.78 0.11
C GLU A 52 37.93 4.19 -0.04
N ILE A 53 36.69 4.28 -0.55
CA ILE A 53 35.97 5.53 -0.72
C ILE A 53 35.57 6.07 0.66
N PHE A 54 35.00 5.22 1.51
CA PHE A 54 34.58 5.59 2.86
C PHE A 54 35.73 6.16 3.71
N GLN A 55 36.92 5.54 3.68
CA GLN A 55 38.10 6.02 4.39
C GLN A 55 38.56 7.42 3.94
N GLY A 56 38.31 7.79 2.68
CA GLY A 56 38.72 9.09 2.14
C GLY A 56 37.78 10.27 2.48
N ILE A 57 36.60 10.01 3.06
CA ILE A 57 35.58 11.06 3.32
C ILE A 57 35.99 11.98 4.46
N ASP A 58 36.69 11.45 5.46
CA ASP A 58 37.17 12.20 6.64
C ASP A 58 38.11 13.37 6.25
N ILE A 59 38.68 13.31 5.03
CA ILE A 59 39.63 14.29 4.52
C ILE A 59 38.92 15.38 3.67
N SER A 60 37.86 15.06 2.94
CA SER A 60 37.21 15.98 1.99
C SER A 60 35.94 16.66 2.53
N LYS A 61 35.29 16.05 3.55
CA LYS A 61 33.94 16.41 4.02
C LYS A 61 32.84 16.39 2.94
N GLN A 62 33.10 15.83 1.75
CA GLN A 62 32.14 15.73 0.65
C GLN A 62 32.21 14.34 0.00
N ASP A 63 31.13 13.55 0.15
CA ASP A 63 31.01 12.16 -0.33
C ASP A 63 31.39 12.00 -1.82
N TYR A 64 30.81 12.85 -2.68
CA TYR A 64 30.98 12.75 -4.13
C TYR A 64 32.38 13.13 -4.60
N GLU A 65 32.99 14.17 -4.03
CA GLU A 65 34.37 14.52 -4.39
C GLU A 65 35.34 13.38 -4.05
N THR A 66 35.18 12.74 -2.90
CA THR A 66 36.01 11.58 -2.54
C THR A 66 35.77 10.42 -3.48
N PHE A 67 34.51 10.12 -3.80
CA PHE A 67 34.14 9.09 -4.77
C PHE A 67 34.88 9.29 -6.11
N ILE A 68 34.79 10.47 -6.70
CA ILE A 68 35.45 10.79 -7.98
C ILE A 68 36.97 10.78 -7.86
N LYS A 69 37.55 11.31 -6.77
CA LYS A 69 39.01 11.28 -6.55
C LYS A 69 39.55 9.85 -6.51
N VAL A 70 38.90 8.95 -5.78
CA VAL A 70 39.28 7.53 -5.69
C VAL A 70 39.11 6.84 -7.04
N LEU A 71 37.96 7.07 -7.70
CA LEU A 71 37.64 6.53 -9.01
C LEU A 71 38.65 6.91 -10.09
N PHE A 72 38.95 8.21 -10.22
CA PHE A 72 39.87 8.72 -11.22
C PHE A 72 41.32 8.36 -10.95
N ASN A 73 41.71 8.16 -9.69
CA ASN A 73 43.04 7.66 -9.35
C ASN A 73 43.24 6.21 -9.83
N LYS A 74 42.23 5.35 -9.68
CA LYS A 74 42.26 3.98 -10.21
C LYS A 74 42.27 3.95 -11.74
N MET A 75 41.66 4.94 -12.38
CA MET A 75 41.56 5.04 -13.85
C MET A 75 42.61 5.94 -14.51
N ARG A 76 43.70 6.27 -13.83
CA ARG A 76 44.70 7.26 -14.32
C ARG A 76 45.34 6.95 -15.68
N PHE A 77 45.28 5.70 -16.13
CA PHE A 77 45.83 5.24 -17.42
C PHE A 77 44.78 4.71 -18.40
N VAL A 78 43.50 5.00 -18.14
CA VAL A 78 42.37 4.58 -18.98
C VAL A 78 41.68 5.83 -19.51
N GLU A 79 41.29 5.81 -20.78
CA GLU A 79 40.41 6.84 -21.34
C GLU A 79 39.09 6.84 -20.58
N ARG A 80 38.76 7.95 -19.92
CA ARG A 80 37.69 8.03 -18.91
C ARG A 80 36.59 9.02 -19.25
N ASP A 81 36.56 9.54 -20.48
CA ASP A 81 35.61 10.57 -20.93
C ASP A 81 34.14 10.15 -20.78
N TRP A 82 33.89 8.85 -20.63
CA TRP A 82 32.57 8.23 -20.46
C TRP A 82 32.25 7.81 -19.01
N VAL A 83 33.15 8.07 -18.06
CA VAL A 83 32.96 7.85 -16.61
C VAL A 83 32.65 9.18 -15.96
N ASP A 84 31.69 9.23 -15.04
CA ASP A 84 31.17 10.48 -14.45
C ASP A 84 30.54 11.43 -15.50
N TYR A 85 30.16 10.87 -16.65
CA TYR A 85 29.58 11.62 -17.76
C TYR A 85 28.06 11.71 -17.66
N ALA A 86 27.41 10.64 -17.16
CA ALA A 86 25.97 10.44 -17.33
C ALA A 86 25.11 11.06 -16.22
N PHE A 87 25.67 11.29 -15.04
CA PHE A 87 24.90 11.65 -13.86
C PHE A 87 25.47 12.89 -13.17
N SER A 88 24.58 13.77 -12.70
CA SER A 88 25.00 14.78 -11.73
C SER A 88 25.17 14.17 -10.34
N PRO A 89 25.95 14.79 -9.43
CA PRO A 89 26.12 14.32 -8.06
C PRO A 89 24.78 14.11 -7.33
N SER A 90 23.82 15.02 -7.57
CA SER A 90 22.47 14.92 -7.03
C SER A 90 21.70 13.74 -7.60
N ASN A 91 21.83 13.45 -8.91
CA ASN A 91 21.14 12.29 -9.50
C ASN A 91 21.66 10.99 -8.89
N LEU A 92 22.98 10.83 -8.74
CA LEU A 92 23.55 9.65 -8.09
C LEU A 92 23.02 9.47 -6.67
N SER A 93 22.96 10.56 -5.88
CA SER A 93 22.44 10.51 -4.51
C SER A 93 20.94 10.15 -4.46
N ASP A 94 20.12 10.81 -5.27
CA ASP A 94 18.66 10.58 -5.32
C ASP A 94 18.32 9.16 -5.78
N MET A 95 19.04 8.65 -6.78
CA MET A 95 18.87 7.28 -7.27
C MET A 95 19.35 6.25 -6.26
N SER A 96 20.49 6.49 -5.58
CA SER A 96 20.96 5.59 -4.53
C SER A 96 19.95 5.48 -3.39
N ASN A 97 19.38 6.61 -2.97
CA ASN A 97 18.34 6.63 -1.94
C ASN A 97 17.10 5.86 -2.39
N SER A 98 16.67 6.05 -3.64
CA SER A 98 15.50 5.33 -4.19
C SER A 98 15.72 3.82 -4.26
N ILE A 99 16.93 3.37 -4.61
CA ILE A 99 17.30 1.94 -4.62
C ILE A 99 17.36 1.37 -3.20
N MET A 100 17.91 2.13 -2.24
CA MET A 100 17.99 1.73 -0.84
C MET A 100 16.59 1.64 -0.21
N ILE A 101 15.73 2.63 -0.44
CA ILE A 101 14.33 2.63 0.01
C ILE A 101 13.57 1.47 -0.59
N ARG A 102 13.71 1.19 -1.90
CA ARG A 102 13.09 0.01 -2.50
C ARG A 102 13.55 -1.27 -1.81
N SER A 103 14.86 -1.42 -1.61
CA SER A 103 15.42 -2.61 -0.97
C SER A 103 14.91 -2.78 0.47
N ALA A 104 14.75 -1.67 1.21
CA ALA A 104 14.14 -1.66 2.52
C ALA A 104 12.65 -2.03 2.46
N ASN A 105 11.90 -1.49 1.50
CA ASN A 105 10.49 -1.82 1.29
C ASN A 105 10.30 -3.30 0.96
N ASP A 106 11.10 -3.87 0.07
CA ASP A 106 11.02 -5.29 -0.28
C ASP A 106 11.25 -6.19 0.94
N HIS A 107 12.19 -5.82 1.80
CA HIS A 107 12.45 -6.50 3.09
C HIS A 107 11.28 -6.33 4.07
N LEU A 108 10.82 -5.10 4.29
CA LEU A 108 9.75 -4.79 5.23
C LEU A 108 8.41 -5.41 4.81
N ILE A 109 8.05 -5.35 3.54
CA ILE A 109 6.81 -5.96 3.01
C ILE A 109 6.83 -7.46 3.28
N SER A 110 7.96 -8.13 3.00
CA SER A 110 8.12 -9.56 3.29
C SER A 110 7.93 -9.88 4.78
N LYS A 111 8.51 -9.08 5.69
CA LYS A 111 8.35 -9.27 7.14
C LYS A 111 6.93 -8.98 7.62
N VAL A 112 6.31 -7.90 7.15
CA VAL A 112 4.93 -7.55 7.56
C VAL A 112 3.94 -8.59 7.05
N GLU A 113 4.11 -9.18 5.86
CA GLU A 113 3.23 -10.26 5.38
C GLU A 113 3.37 -11.54 6.24
N LYS A 114 4.60 -11.89 6.66
CA LYS A 114 4.81 -12.97 7.62
C LYS A 114 4.15 -12.66 8.96
N PHE A 115 4.34 -11.45 9.47
CA PHE A 115 3.72 -11.01 10.72
C PHE A 115 2.18 -11.01 10.65
N LYS A 116 1.60 -10.56 9.53
CA LYS A 116 0.16 -10.68 9.26
C LYS A 116 -0.30 -12.14 9.30
N THR A 117 0.49 -13.07 8.77
CA THR A 117 0.20 -14.51 8.86
C THR A 117 0.17 -14.97 10.32
N LEU A 118 1.15 -14.57 11.14
CA LEU A 118 1.17 -14.86 12.57
C LEU A 118 -0.04 -14.26 13.31
N LEU A 119 -0.45 -13.02 12.98
CA LEU A 119 -1.65 -12.40 13.54
C LEU A 119 -2.91 -13.21 13.20
N LYS A 120 -3.04 -13.65 11.95
CA LYS A 120 -4.16 -14.50 11.52
C LYS A 120 -4.20 -15.82 12.27
N GLU A 121 -3.07 -16.50 12.40
CA GLU A 121 -2.97 -17.76 13.16
C GLU A 121 -3.30 -17.56 14.63
N THR A 122 -2.81 -16.47 15.24
CA THR A 122 -3.10 -16.08 16.62
C THR A 122 -4.58 -15.76 16.82
N ALA A 123 -5.22 -15.08 15.86
CA ALA A 123 -6.64 -14.80 15.87
C ALA A 123 -7.47 -16.09 15.89
N ILE A 124 -7.20 -17.00 14.94
CA ILE A 124 -7.93 -18.27 14.78
C ILE A 124 -7.72 -19.18 16.00
N LYS A 125 -6.48 -19.32 16.48
CA LYS A 125 -6.13 -20.13 17.66
C LYS A 125 -6.89 -19.71 18.91
N ASN A 126 -7.18 -18.41 19.05
CA ASN A 126 -7.84 -17.85 20.22
C ASN A 126 -9.28 -17.39 19.94
N GLN A 127 -9.86 -17.79 18.81
CA GLN A 127 -11.18 -17.34 18.37
C GLN A 127 -12.30 -17.77 19.32
N SER A 128 -12.23 -18.99 19.84
CA SER A 128 -13.24 -19.54 20.76
C SER A 128 -13.06 -19.09 22.22
N LYS A 129 -11.93 -18.46 22.56
CA LYS A 129 -11.67 -17.97 23.91
C LYS A 129 -12.44 -16.68 24.13
N ILE A 130 -13.42 -16.71 25.04
CA ILE A 130 -14.25 -15.55 25.34
C ILE A 130 -13.62 -14.76 26.47
N GLN A 131 -13.55 -13.45 26.29
CA GLN A 131 -13.03 -12.50 27.25
C GLN A 131 -14.07 -11.40 27.48
N VAL A 132 -13.96 -10.68 28.60
CA VAL A 132 -14.75 -9.48 28.81
C VAL A 132 -14.22 -8.34 27.93
N GLY A 133 -15.10 -7.72 27.14
CA GLY A 133 -14.76 -6.49 26.44
C GLY A 133 -14.59 -5.33 27.42
N ARG A 134 -13.77 -4.34 27.05
CA ARG A 134 -13.50 -3.19 27.93
C ARG A 134 -13.60 -1.89 27.15
N THR A 135 -14.34 -0.93 27.69
CA THR A 135 -14.47 0.44 27.16
C THR A 135 -14.11 1.43 28.26
N HIS A 136 -13.18 2.37 28.00
CA HIS A 136 -12.61 3.26 29.03
C HIS A 136 -12.02 2.50 30.25
N GLY A 137 -11.50 1.29 30.03
CA GLY A 137 -10.99 0.41 31.09
C GLY A 137 -12.07 -0.29 31.94
N VAL A 138 -13.36 -0.07 31.66
CA VAL A 138 -14.49 -0.67 32.38
C VAL A 138 -15.06 -1.84 31.59
N HIS A 139 -15.53 -2.88 32.29
CA HIS A 139 -16.18 -4.03 31.68
C HIS A 139 -17.39 -3.62 30.84
N ALA A 140 -17.42 -4.11 29.60
CA ALA A 140 -18.48 -3.95 28.62
C ALA A 140 -18.98 -5.36 28.22
N GLU A 141 -19.46 -5.54 26.99
CA GLU A 141 -19.97 -6.83 26.52
C GLU A 141 -18.85 -7.87 26.30
N PRO A 142 -19.13 -9.18 26.48
CA PRO A 142 -18.21 -10.24 26.10
C PRO A 142 -17.76 -10.14 24.63
N THR A 143 -16.53 -10.56 24.35
CA THR A 143 -15.98 -10.61 23.00
C THR A 143 -15.01 -11.79 22.85
N SER A 144 -14.63 -12.12 21.62
CA SER A 144 -13.58 -13.12 21.40
C SER A 144 -12.20 -12.52 21.69
N PHE A 145 -11.32 -13.29 22.34
CA PHE A 145 -9.92 -12.93 22.50
C PHE A 145 -9.22 -12.79 21.14
N GLY A 146 -9.56 -13.66 20.17
CA GLY A 146 -9.04 -13.63 18.80
C GLY A 146 -9.43 -12.37 18.01
N HIS A 147 -10.51 -11.67 18.39
CA HIS A 147 -11.03 -10.54 17.63
C HIS A 147 -10.04 -9.38 17.50
N ARG A 148 -9.25 -9.09 18.54
CA ARG A 148 -8.25 -8.01 18.52
C ARG A 148 -7.22 -8.20 17.40
N PHE A 149 -6.79 -9.44 17.16
CA PHE A 149 -5.80 -9.76 16.14
C PHE A 149 -6.36 -9.62 14.73
N CYS A 150 -7.67 -9.78 14.54
CA CYS A 150 -8.33 -9.46 13.28
C CYS A 150 -8.26 -7.96 12.99
N ILE A 151 -8.49 -7.12 14.00
CA ILE A 151 -8.40 -5.65 13.87
C ILE A 151 -6.96 -5.24 13.53
N TYR A 152 -5.97 -5.79 14.23
CA TYR A 152 -4.56 -5.49 13.96
C TYR A 152 -4.13 -5.92 12.55
N TYR A 153 -4.62 -7.08 12.10
CA TYR A 153 -4.37 -7.57 10.75
C TYR A 153 -4.95 -6.63 9.70
N ASP A 154 -6.19 -6.17 9.88
CA ASP A 154 -6.87 -5.29 8.93
C ASP A 154 -6.18 -3.93 8.83
N ASP A 155 -5.81 -3.34 9.97
CA ASP A 155 -5.06 -2.07 10.02
C ASP A 155 -3.71 -2.17 9.31
N LEU A 156 -2.95 -3.27 9.52
CA LEU A 156 -1.69 -3.50 8.80
C LEU A 156 -1.92 -3.75 7.31
N ASN A 157 -3.00 -4.45 6.94
CA ASN A 157 -3.33 -4.71 5.56
C ASN A 157 -3.66 -3.40 4.81
N PHE A 158 -4.43 -2.51 5.43
CA PHE A 158 -4.70 -1.17 4.90
C PHE A 158 -3.40 -0.37 4.68
N LEU A 159 -2.53 -0.31 5.69
CA LEU A 159 -1.25 0.40 5.60
C LEU A 159 -0.31 -0.22 4.55
N MET A 160 -0.37 -1.54 4.35
CA MET A 160 0.37 -2.23 3.30
C MET A 160 -0.11 -1.82 1.91
N ASP A 161 -1.43 -1.74 1.69
CA ASP A 161 -2.01 -1.27 0.44
C ASP A 161 -1.60 0.19 0.15
N GLU A 162 -1.57 1.05 1.18
CA GLU A 162 -1.06 2.42 1.05
C GLU A 162 0.41 2.47 0.66
N LEU A 163 1.25 1.65 1.29
CA LEU A 163 2.68 1.54 0.96
C LEU A 163 2.86 1.14 -0.50
N LEU A 164 2.21 0.04 -0.92
CA LEU A 164 2.27 -0.48 -2.29
C LEU A 164 1.82 0.58 -3.32
N HIS A 165 0.77 1.35 -3.01
CA HIS A 165 0.31 2.44 -3.87
C HIS A 165 1.32 3.59 -3.95
N LEU A 166 2.07 3.85 -2.88
CA LEU A 166 3.06 4.93 -2.81
C LEU A 166 4.37 4.59 -3.53
N ARG A 167 4.74 3.30 -3.62
CA ARG A 167 6.02 2.84 -4.20
C ARG A 167 6.37 3.51 -5.54
N PRO A 168 5.47 3.64 -6.54
CA PRO A 168 5.80 4.28 -7.81
C PRO A 168 6.18 5.76 -7.73
N ARG A 169 5.80 6.45 -6.66
CA ARG A 169 6.14 7.87 -6.40
C ARG A 169 7.33 8.06 -5.46
N LEU A 170 7.80 6.97 -4.87
CA LEU A 170 8.87 6.92 -3.87
C LEU A 170 10.14 6.32 -4.48
N GLU A 171 10.00 5.25 -5.25
CA GLU A 171 11.09 4.44 -5.83
C GLU A 171 11.37 4.94 -7.25
N VAL A 172 11.87 6.17 -7.35
CA VAL A 172 11.92 6.90 -8.61
C VAL A 172 13.32 7.12 -9.17
N LEU A 173 13.40 7.04 -10.49
CA LEU A 173 14.52 7.52 -11.29
C LEU A 173 14.29 9.00 -11.61
N CYS A 174 15.16 9.86 -11.08
CA CYS A 174 15.20 11.30 -11.35
C CYS A 174 16.52 11.61 -12.06
N ILE A 175 16.46 12.00 -13.33
CA ILE A 175 17.62 12.45 -14.10
C ILE A 175 17.40 13.92 -14.46
N ASP A 176 18.35 14.78 -14.10
CA ASP A 176 18.28 16.18 -14.48
C ASP A 176 18.70 16.35 -15.95
N TYR A 177 18.07 17.30 -16.64
CA TYR A 177 18.38 17.58 -18.06
C TYR A 177 19.71 18.34 -18.25
N LYS A 178 20.51 18.54 -17.20
CA LYS A 178 21.74 19.34 -17.27
C LYS A 178 22.99 18.48 -17.54
N GLY A 179 22.98 17.19 -17.21
CA GLY A 179 24.09 16.27 -17.48
C GLY A 179 24.27 15.89 -18.95
N MET A 180 23.25 16.09 -19.80
CA MET A 180 23.34 15.85 -21.25
C MET A 180 22.88 17.11 -21.96
N SER A 181 23.79 17.82 -22.62
CA SER A 181 23.54 19.04 -23.41
C SER A 181 22.64 18.83 -24.64
N ASN A 182 21.88 17.75 -24.70
CA ASN A 182 20.93 17.44 -25.74
C ASN A 182 19.61 16.95 -25.11
N PRO A 183 18.50 17.71 -25.23
CA PRO A 183 17.19 17.31 -24.70
C PRO A 183 16.69 15.97 -25.25
N ASN A 184 17.22 15.52 -26.38
CA ASN A 184 16.85 14.27 -27.08
C ASN A 184 17.81 13.10 -26.82
N ALA A 185 18.92 13.30 -26.09
CA ALA A 185 19.76 12.23 -25.62
C ALA A 185 19.44 12.00 -24.12
N SER A 186 18.73 10.96 -23.70
CA SER A 186 17.96 9.98 -24.46
C SER A 186 16.90 9.37 -23.54
N PHE A 187 15.63 9.40 -23.94
CA PHE A 187 14.62 8.54 -23.30
C PHE A 187 15.07 7.07 -23.26
N GLY A 188 15.90 6.64 -24.23
CA GLY A 188 16.57 5.34 -24.24
C GLY A 188 17.45 5.07 -23.03
N PHE A 189 18.31 6.01 -22.62
CA PHE A 189 19.15 5.86 -21.43
C PHE A 189 18.31 5.82 -20.16
N GLN A 190 17.34 6.73 -20.02
CA GLN A 190 16.46 6.74 -18.85
C GLN A 190 15.66 5.43 -18.75
N ASN A 191 15.15 4.92 -19.87
CA ASN A 191 14.47 3.62 -19.92
C ASN A 191 15.42 2.47 -19.56
N TYR A 192 16.63 2.48 -20.12
CA TYR A 192 17.65 1.47 -19.83
C TYR A 192 17.98 1.41 -18.32
N ILE A 193 18.27 2.57 -17.72
CA ILE A 193 18.53 2.67 -16.29
C ILE A 193 17.30 2.29 -15.48
N ALA A 194 16.10 2.76 -15.83
CA ALA A 194 14.87 2.41 -15.11
C ALA A 194 14.62 0.90 -15.10
N VAL A 195 14.82 0.22 -16.23
CA VAL A 195 14.67 -1.24 -16.35
C VAL A 195 15.73 -1.97 -15.53
N LYS A 196 17.01 -1.59 -15.68
CA LYS A 196 18.12 -2.25 -14.98
C LYS A 196 18.06 -2.05 -13.48
N THR A 197 17.68 -0.85 -13.05
CA THR A 197 17.57 -0.52 -11.64
C THR A 197 16.25 -0.97 -11.06
N LYS A 198 15.18 -1.18 -11.84
CA LYS A 198 13.78 -1.36 -11.40
C LYS A 198 13.19 -0.14 -10.68
N LEU A 199 13.54 1.06 -11.12
CA LEU A 199 12.99 2.31 -10.62
C LEU A 199 11.91 2.85 -11.56
N HIS A 200 10.94 3.57 -10.99
CA HIS A 200 9.88 4.22 -11.76
C HIS A 200 10.36 5.57 -12.30
N LYS A 201 10.07 5.88 -13.55
CA LYS A 201 10.45 7.18 -14.12
C LYS A 201 9.66 8.31 -13.48
N SER A 202 10.35 9.32 -12.96
CA SER A 202 9.73 10.55 -12.45
C SER A 202 9.78 11.66 -13.51
N ILE A 203 8.73 12.48 -13.53
CA ILE A 203 8.69 13.72 -14.32
C ILE A 203 9.40 14.86 -13.57
N ASN A 204 9.45 14.76 -12.23
CA ASN A 204 10.17 15.72 -11.40
C ASN A 204 11.68 15.48 -11.49
N PRO A 205 12.49 16.55 -11.50
CA PRO A 205 13.95 16.44 -11.53
C PRO A 205 14.54 15.88 -10.23
N HIS A 206 13.73 15.80 -9.16
CA HIS A 206 14.10 15.26 -7.85
C HIS A 206 12.93 14.46 -7.25
N PRO A 207 13.20 13.51 -6.33
CA PRO A 207 12.15 12.81 -5.60
C PRO A 207 11.21 13.79 -4.88
N SER A 208 9.92 13.50 -4.93
CA SER A 208 8.92 14.34 -4.25
C SER A 208 9.07 14.22 -2.74
N LYS A 209 9.34 15.33 -2.06
CA LYS A 209 9.43 15.38 -0.60
C LYS A 209 8.09 15.02 0.08
N VAL A 210 6.98 15.27 -0.62
CA VAL A 210 5.64 14.83 -0.18
C VAL A 210 5.54 13.30 -0.15
N SER A 211 6.18 12.60 -1.10
CA SER A 211 6.25 11.13 -1.07
C SER A 211 7.00 10.63 0.15
N TYR A 212 8.10 11.27 0.55
CA TYR A 212 8.84 10.90 1.76
C TYR A 212 8.05 11.15 3.03
N ALA A 213 7.38 12.30 3.15
CA ALA A 213 6.51 12.58 4.30
C ALA A 213 5.38 11.54 4.41
N ARG A 214 4.73 11.20 3.29
CA ARG A 214 3.70 10.17 3.29
C ARG A 214 4.25 8.78 3.65
N TYR A 215 5.44 8.45 3.16
CA TYR A 215 6.10 7.19 3.49
C TYR A 215 6.42 7.06 4.98
N ILE A 216 6.98 8.12 5.60
CA ILE A 216 7.23 8.15 7.05
C ILE A 216 5.92 7.99 7.84
N SER A 217 4.84 8.66 7.41
CA SER A 217 3.53 8.52 8.03
C SER A 217 2.99 7.08 7.96
N ILE A 218 3.19 6.37 6.85
CA ILE A 218 2.78 4.97 6.70
C ILE A 218 3.61 4.07 7.63
N LEU A 219 4.93 4.21 7.65
CA LEU A 219 5.81 3.44 8.55
C LEU A 219 5.45 3.69 10.02
N HIS A 220 5.22 4.96 10.38
CA HIS A 220 4.78 5.32 11.73
C HIS A 220 3.42 4.71 12.07
N GLY A 221 2.48 4.70 11.12
CA GLY A 221 1.20 4.00 11.28
C GLY A 221 1.37 2.51 11.56
N MET A 222 2.29 1.84 10.86
CA MET A 222 2.60 0.43 11.11
C MET A 222 3.20 0.22 12.50
N CYS A 223 4.16 1.07 12.90
CA CYS A 223 4.71 1.05 14.25
C CYS A 223 3.65 1.32 15.33
N ASN A 224 2.68 2.20 15.07
CA ASN A 224 1.58 2.46 16.00
C ASN A 224 0.68 1.23 16.19
N VAL A 225 0.43 0.43 15.13
CA VAL A 225 -0.28 -0.84 15.29
C VAL A 225 0.51 -1.79 16.19
N LEU A 226 1.83 -1.92 16.00
CA LEU A 226 2.69 -2.76 16.84
C LEU A 226 2.74 -2.29 18.29
N TYR A 227 2.84 -0.98 18.50
CA TYR A 227 2.76 -0.36 19.82
C TYR A 227 1.44 -0.65 20.52
N ARG A 228 0.30 -0.51 19.80
CA ARG A 228 -1.02 -0.83 20.33
C ARG A 228 -1.14 -2.31 20.72
N ILE A 229 -0.56 -3.23 19.93
CA ILE A 229 -0.47 -4.65 20.31
C ILE A 229 0.25 -4.80 21.65
N GLY A 230 1.43 -4.18 21.78
CA GLY A 230 2.21 -4.22 23.01
C GLY A 230 1.43 -3.67 24.22
N LYS A 231 0.80 -2.50 24.08
CA LYS A 231 -0.01 -1.90 25.15
C LYS A 231 -1.23 -2.72 25.53
N ASP A 232 -1.92 -3.30 24.56
CA ASP A 232 -3.06 -4.16 24.85
C ASP A 232 -2.62 -5.43 25.58
N LEU A 233 -1.47 -6.04 25.20
CA LEU A 233 -0.93 -7.20 25.91
C LEU A 233 -0.46 -6.87 27.33
N ASP A 234 0.16 -5.71 27.54
CA ASP A 234 0.55 -5.21 28.87
C ASP A 234 -0.67 -5.07 29.80
N LEU A 235 -1.74 -4.43 29.31
CA LEU A 235 -2.98 -4.30 30.07
C LEU A 235 -3.61 -5.66 30.40
N LEU A 236 -3.55 -6.63 29.48
CA LEU A 236 -4.06 -7.99 29.72
C LEU A 236 -3.19 -8.76 30.71
N ASN A 237 -1.88 -8.49 30.74
CA ASN A 237 -0.94 -9.08 31.70
C ASN A 237 -1.28 -8.62 33.13
N GLN A 238 -1.60 -7.34 33.30
CA GLN A 238 -2.00 -6.76 34.59
C GLN A 238 -3.28 -7.39 35.17
N VAL A 239 -4.21 -7.84 34.31
CA VAL A 239 -5.43 -8.56 34.73
C VAL A 239 -5.29 -10.08 34.66
N SER A 240 -4.05 -10.59 34.54
CA SER A 240 -3.72 -12.03 34.51
C SER A 240 -4.37 -12.84 33.38
N GLU A 241 -4.84 -12.18 32.32
CA GLU A 241 -5.46 -12.85 31.16
C GLU A 241 -4.41 -13.41 30.19
N VAL A 242 -3.22 -12.82 30.18
CA VAL A 242 -2.06 -13.28 29.41
C VAL A 242 -0.82 -13.27 30.28
N ILE A 243 0.19 -14.02 29.86
CA ILE A 243 1.54 -13.96 30.43
C ILE A 243 2.49 -13.56 29.32
N VAL A 244 3.19 -12.45 29.51
CA VAL A 244 4.16 -11.88 28.56
C VAL A 244 5.39 -11.36 29.29
N VAL A 245 6.52 -11.30 28.58
CA VAL A 245 7.77 -10.76 29.13
C VAL A 245 7.76 -9.24 29.02
N GLU A 246 7.64 -8.55 30.15
CA GLU A 246 7.49 -7.08 30.24
C GLU A 246 8.63 -6.31 29.55
N GLN A 247 9.86 -6.82 29.63
CA GLN A 247 11.03 -6.18 29.03
C GLN A 247 10.85 -5.91 27.52
N PHE A 248 10.24 -6.82 26.77
CA PHE A 248 10.00 -6.61 25.33
C PHE A 248 8.95 -5.53 25.07
N LEU A 249 7.95 -5.38 25.96
CA LEU A 249 6.90 -4.37 25.84
C LEU A 249 7.45 -2.96 26.12
N GLU A 250 8.36 -2.84 27.08
CA GLU A 250 9.07 -1.59 27.37
C GLU A 250 9.94 -1.17 26.18
N GLU A 251 10.66 -2.12 25.57
CA GLU A 251 11.50 -1.85 24.39
C GLU A 251 10.66 -1.39 23.20
N VAL A 252 9.52 -2.05 22.91
CA VAL A 252 8.57 -1.61 21.89
C VAL A 252 8.06 -0.19 22.15
N SER A 253 7.75 0.13 23.42
CA SER A 253 7.28 1.46 23.80
C SER A 253 8.35 2.54 23.56
N SER A 254 9.59 2.27 24.00
CA SER A 254 10.74 3.16 23.82
C SER A 254 11.04 3.43 22.34
N LEU A 255 11.03 2.39 21.51
CA LEU A 255 11.21 2.49 20.06
C LEU A 255 10.13 3.35 19.39
N TYR A 256 8.87 3.18 19.79
CA TYR A 256 7.75 3.95 19.26
C TYR A 256 7.80 5.43 19.65
N GLU A 257 8.14 5.74 20.91
CA GLU A 257 8.30 7.12 21.39
C GLU A 257 9.41 7.84 20.62
N SER A 258 10.56 7.19 20.44
CA SER A 258 11.66 7.75 19.63
C SER A 258 11.23 8.06 18.20
N LEU A 259 10.46 7.16 17.56
CA LEU A 259 9.96 7.38 16.20
C LEU A 259 8.93 8.52 16.12
N SER A 260 8.10 8.68 17.15
CA SER A 260 7.05 9.70 17.21
C SER A 260 7.63 11.11 17.10
N GLU A 261 8.76 11.35 17.76
CA GLU A 261 9.50 12.61 17.66
C GLU A 261 9.94 12.86 16.20
N TYR A 262 10.58 11.88 15.56
CA TYR A 262 11.05 12.01 14.17
C TYR A 262 9.90 12.25 13.17
N SER A 263 8.78 11.56 13.33
CA SER A 263 7.58 11.71 12.48
C SER A 263 7.02 13.13 12.55
N PHE A 264 6.91 13.69 13.77
CA PHE A 264 6.49 15.06 13.99
C PHE A 264 7.41 16.05 13.26
N PHE A 265 8.73 15.98 13.49
CA PHE A 265 9.69 16.89 12.83
C PHE A 265 9.68 16.79 11.30
N SER A 266 9.46 15.60 10.74
CA SER A 266 9.36 15.42 9.28
C SER A 266 8.18 16.18 8.66
N SER A 267 7.10 16.37 9.42
CA SER A 267 5.90 17.11 8.99
C SER A 267 6.09 18.63 9.04
N PHE A 268 6.95 19.13 9.93
CA PHE A 268 7.19 20.57 10.13
C PHE A 268 8.38 21.12 9.35
N SER A 269 9.23 20.25 8.80
CA SER A 269 10.40 20.64 8.02
C SER A 269 9.96 21.47 6.80
N HIS A 270 9.94 22.80 6.96
CA HIS A 270 9.60 23.75 5.90
C HIS A 270 10.54 23.49 4.73
N PHE A 271 9.99 22.92 3.67
CA PHE A 271 10.69 22.63 2.43
C PHE A 271 10.90 23.92 1.63
N ALA A 272 11.66 24.87 2.20
CA ALA A 272 12.04 26.07 1.51
C ALA A 272 13.04 25.73 0.40
N ASP A 273 12.54 25.87 -0.83
CA ASP A 273 13.24 25.81 -2.10
C ASP A 273 13.60 24.41 -2.64
N HIS A 274 13.60 24.32 -3.98
CA HIS A 274 13.62 23.09 -4.77
C HIS A 274 14.83 22.16 -4.52
N ARG A 275 15.85 22.58 -3.74
CA ARG A 275 17.10 21.81 -3.54
C ARG A 275 17.88 22.04 -2.22
N ASN A 276 17.32 22.67 -1.17
CA ASN A 276 18.14 22.97 0.02
C ASN A 276 18.43 21.75 0.94
N ILE A 277 19.65 21.21 0.78
CA ILE A 277 20.73 20.85 1.73
C ILE A 277 20.46 19.87 2.91
N ASN A 278 19.24 19.67 3.42
CA ASN A 278 18.99 18.73 4.53
C ASN A 278 18.58 17.30 4.10
N PHE A 279 19.01 16.84 2.91
CA PHE A 279 18.76 15.46 2.46
C PHE A 279 19.39 14.42 3.41
N SER A 280 20.56 14.70 3.97
CA SER A 280 21.21 13.82 4.97
C SER A 280 20.36 13.61 6.23
N TYR A 281 19.57 14.61 6.64
CA TYR A 281 18.66 14.45 7.77
C TYR A 281 17.46 13.57 7.40
N MET A 282 16.85 13.82 6.24
CA MET A 282 15.75 12.99 5.75
C MET A 282 16.18 11.53 5.56
N GLU A 283 17.38 11.28 5.04
CA GLU A 283 17.95 9.93 4.93
C GLU A 283 18.06 9.25 6.31
N LYS A 284 18.51 9.97 7.34
CA LYS A 284 18.57 9.45 8.72
C LYS A 284 17.18 9.16 9.27
N VAL A 285 16.20 10.04 9.03
CA VAL A 285 14.81 9.82 9.46
C VAL A 285 14.22 8.58 8.77
N LEU A 286 14.45 8.41 7.47
CA LEU A 286 14.00 7.24 6.71
C LEU A 286 14.67 5.95 7.20
N MET A 287 15.99 5.97 7.39
CA MET A 287 16.75 4.85 7.94
C MET A 287 16.23 4.46 9.33
N ASN A 288 16.06 5.44 10.22
CA ASN A 288 15.56 5.18 11.56
C ASN A 288 14.12 4.64 11.52
N SER A 289 13.24 5.21 10.69
CA SER A 289 11.85 4.76 10.58
C SER A 289 11.76 3.30 10.09
N THR A 290 12.53 2.96 9.06
CA THR A 290 12.57 1.59 8.53
C THR A 290 13.21 0.61 9.52
N HIS A 291 14.28 1.01 10.23
CA HIS A 291 14.92 0.16 11.22
C HIS A 291 14.05 -0.06 12.46
N THR A 292 13.37 0.98 12.93
CA THR A 292 12.44 0.89 14.06
C THR A 292 11.30 -0.08 13.76
N LEU A 293 10.68 0.02 12.57
CA LEU A 293 9.64 -0.93 12.17
C LEU A 293 10.19 -2.37 12.12
N ASP A 294 11.37 -2.57 11.55
CA ASP A 294 12.02 -3.87 11.43
C ASP A 294 12.26 -4.54 12.80
N LEU A 295 12.71 -3.76 13.79
CA LEU A 295 12.95 -4.22 15.17
C LEU A 295 11.64 -4.45 15.94
N MET A 296 10.68 -3.52 15.85
CA MET A 296 9.39 -3.67 16.52
C MET A 296 8.63 -4.91 16.03
N LEU A 297 8.75 -5.24 14.74
CA LEU A 297 8.20 -6.48 14.18
C LEU A 297 8.82 -7.71 14.86
N GLU A 298 10.15 -7.77 15.00
CA GLU A 298 10.85 -8.90 15.65
C GLU A 298 10.44 -9.06 17.12
N LEU A 299 10.36 -7.94 17.84
CA LEU A 299 9.98 -7.95 19.25
C LEU A 299 8.55 -8.45 19.44
N ILE A 300 7.57 -7.92 18.68
CA ILE A 300 6.18 -8.34 18.80
C ILE A 300 5.99 -9.77 18.27
N GLU A 301 6.67 -10.16 17.19
CA GLU A 301 6.67 -11.54 16.69
C GLU A 301 7.07 -12.52 17.80
N ASN A 302 8.19 -12.26 18.48
CA ASN A 302 8.64 -13.08 19.61
C ASN A 302 7.64 -13.10 20.78
N ILE A 303 6.99 -11.98 21.09
CA ILE A 303 5.94 -11.92 22.13
C ILE A 303 4.74 -12.79 21.73
N LEU A 304 4.28 -12.70 20.48
CA LEU A 304 3.11 -13.43 20.01
C LEU A 304 3.37 -14.94 19.87
N GLU A 305 4.56 -15.35 19.42
CA GLU A 305 4.95 -16.76 19.35
C GLU A 305 4.93 -17.43 20.73
N ASN A 306 5.32 -16.69 21.77
CA ASN A 306 5.37 -17.17 23.15
C ASN A 306 4.11 -16.79 23.98
N LEU A 307 3.06 -16.28 23.34
CA LEU A 307 1.88 -15.79 24.03
C LEU A 307 1.11 -16.93 24.71
N VAL A 308 1.02 -16.86 26.04
CA VAL A 308 0.18 -17.75 26.85
C VAL A 308 -1.08 -17.00 27.28
N VAL A 309 -2.25 -17.56 26.97
CA VAL A 309 -3.56 -17.00 27.34
C VAL A 309 -4.18 -17.84 28.43
N ASN A 310 -4.47 -17.25 29.58
CA ASN A 310 -5.02 -17.93 30.75
C ASN A 310 -6.55 -18.03 30.67
N SER A 311 -7.06 -19.22 30.32
CA SER A 311 -8.51 -19.42 30.16
C SER A 311 -9.29 -19.37 31.47
N GLU A 312 -8.65 -19.69 32.59
CA GLU A 312 -9.25 -19.59 33.93
C GLU A 312 -9.49 -18.12 34.28
N SER A 313 -8.45 -17.28 34.19
CA SER A 313 -8.58 -15.84 34.46
C SER A 313 -9.53 -15.14 33.49
N LEU A 314 -9.60 -15.56 32.22
CA LEU A 314 -10.63 -15.05 31.29
C LEU A 314 -12.05 -15.31 31.82
N SER A 315 -12.32 -16.51 32.34
CA SER A 315 -13.62 -16.90 32.88
C SER A 315 -13.93 -16.21 34.22
N GLU A 316 -12.93 -16.08 35.09
CA GLU A 316 -13.03 -15.35 36.35
C GLU A 316 -13.37 -13.88 36.10
N ASN A 317 -12.62 -13.22 35.21
CA ASN A 317 -12.82 -11.81 34.88
C ASN A 317 -14.18 -11.53 34.25
N LEU A 318 -14.68 -12.45 33.41
CA LEU A 318 -16.03 -12.39 32.85
C LEU A 318 -17.11 -12.41 33.96
N SER A 319 -16.85 -13.13 35.05
CA SER A 319 -17.79 -13.36 36.15
C SER A 319 -17.76 -12.25 37.21
N LEU A 320 -16.73 -11.38 37.23
CA LEU A 320 -16.52 -10.35 38.26
C LEU A 320 -17.73 -9.43 38.48
N THR A 321 -18.44 -9.09 37.40
CA THR A 321 -19.58 -8.16 37.46
C THR A 321 -20.92 -8.87 37.65
N ARG A 322 -20.91 -10.19 37.92
CA ARG A 322 -22.07 -11.00 38.28
C ARG A 322 -23.28 -10.80 37.35
N GLY A 323 -23.00 -10.79 36.05
CA GLY A 323 -24.00 -10.70 34.99
C GLY A 323 -24.33 -9.28 34.52
N ASN A 324 -23.79 -8.22 35.14
CA ASN A 324 -24.06 -6.84 34.71
C ASN A 324 -23.59 -6.54 33.27
N ILE A 325 -22.62 -7.28 32.74
CA ILE A 325 -22.16 -7.17 31.34
C ILE A 325 -23.23 -7.54 30.32
N TYR A 326 -24.30 -8.25 30.71
CA TYR A 326 -25.42 -8.62 29.85
C TYR A 326 -26.61 -7.65 29.93
N SER A 327 -26.51 -6.60 30.76
CA SER A 327 -27.60 -5.65 31.00
C SER A 327 -28.12 -4.99 29.72
N GLN A 328 -27.24 -4.70 28.75
CA GLN A 328 -27.62 -4.13 27.46
C GLN A 328 -28.42 -5.12 26.58
N THR A 329 -28.02 -6.40 26.56
CA THR A 329 -28.75 -7.45 25.84
C THR A 329 -30.16 -7.62 26.40
N ILE A 330 -30.28 -7.63 27.74
CA ILE A 330 -31.56 -7.70 28.45
C ILE A 330 -32.40 -6.45 28.16
N LEU A 331 -31.80 -5.26 28.15
CA LEU A 331 -32.48 -4.02 27.81
C LEU A 331 -33.13 -4.08 26.42
N HIS A 332 -32.36 -4.46 25.39
CA HIS A 332 -32.89 -4.56 24.02
C HIS A 332 -34.04 -5.56 23.94
N TYR A 333 -33.90 -6.70 24.61
CA TYR A 333 -34.97 -7.70 24.65
C TYR A 333 -36.27 -7.20 25.29
N LEU A 334 -36.16 -6.41 26.38
CA LEU A 334 -37.30 -5.86 27.09
C LEU A 334 -37.97 -4.71 26.33
N ILE A 335 -37.20 -3.86 25.63
CA ILE A 335 -37.76 -2.77 24.81
C ILE A 335 -38.75 -3.29 23.77
N ASP A 336 -38.45 -4.44 23.17
CA ASP A 336 -39.29 -5.02 22.11
C ASP A 336 -40.58 -5.68 22.64
N ARG A 337 -40.71 -5.89 23.95
CA ARG A 337 -41.81 -6.67 24.57
C ARG A 337 -42.64 -5.91 25.61
N VAL A 338 -42.07 -4.90 26.23
CA VAL A 338 -42.76 -4.12 27.27
C VAL A 338 -43.45 -2.93 26.59
N GLU A 339 -44.75 -3.05 26.35
CA GLU A 339 -45.54 -1.99 25.69
C GLU A 339 -45.83 -0.79 26.61
N ASP A 340 -45.94 -1.03 27.92
CA ASP A 340 -46.38 -0.03 28.90
C ASP A 340 -45.26 0.84 29.49
N LYS A 341 -44.02 0.70 29.00
CA LYS A 341 -42.86 1.49 29.48
C LYS A 341 -42.03 2.05 28.34
N THR A 342 -41.52 3.25 28.58
CA THR A 342 -40.52 3.87 27.71
C THR A 342 -39.15 3.22 27.90
N ARG A 343 -38.30 3.30 26.86
CA ARG A 343 -36.88 2.87 26.93
C ARG A 343 -36.14 3.45 28.13
N GLN A 344 -36.39 4.71 28.49
CA GLN A 344 -35.71 5.36 29.62
C GLN A 344 -36.13 4.78 30.97
N GLU A 345 -37.39 4.40 31.12
CA GLU A 345 -37.89 3.75 32.34
C GLU A 345 -37.27 2.36 32.50
N ILE A 346 -37.18 1.57 31.42
CA ILE A 346 -36.53 0.25 31.45
C ILE A 346 -35.04 0.39 31.80
N ILE A 347 -34.33 1.37 31.21
CA ILE A 347 -32.94 1.68 31.56
C ILE A 347 -32.80 2.01 33.05
N LYS A 348 -33.70 2.85 33.57
CA LYS A 348 -33.67 3.25 34.99
C LYS A 348 -33.87 2.04 35.91
N ASP A 349 -34.80 1.16 35.57
CA ASP A 349 -35.09 -0.03 36.36
C ASP A 349 -33.90 -1.02 36.32
N LEU A 350 -33.33 -1.29 35.14
CA LEU A 350 -32.15 -2.14 35.02
C LEU A 350 -30.94 -1.56 35.74
N LYS A 351 -30.75 -0.23 35.68
CA LYS A 351 -29.69 0.45 36.43
C LYS A 351 -29.86 0.25 37.94
N GLN A 352 -31.07 0.36 38.47
CA GLN A 352 -31.34 0.09 39.88
C GLN A 352 -31.02 -1.36 40.24
N MET A 353 -31.39 -2.32 39.39
CA MET A 353 -31.04 -3.74 39.59
C MET A 353 -29.53 -3.97 39.60
N SER A 354 -28.80 -3.36 38.65
CA SER A 354 -27.34 -3.45 38.60
C SER A 354 -26.66 -2.83 39.82
N VAL A 355 -27.22 -1.76 40.41
CA VAL A 355 -26.72 -1.19 41.67
C VAL A 355 -26.89 -2.17 42.82
N VAL A 356 -28.05 -2.83 42.95
CA VAL A 356 -28.29 -3.85 43.98
C VAL A 356 -27.30 -5.03 43.86
N VAL A 357 -27.01 -5.47 42.64
CA VAL A 357 -26.01 -6.52 42.35
C VAL A 357 -24.60 -6.06 42.75
N SER A 358 -24.27 -4.79 42.52
CA SER A 358 -22.96 -4.23 42.88
C SER A 358 -22.78 -4.09 44.40
N GLU A 359 -23.84 -3.76 45.14
CA GLU A 359 -23.82 -3.60 46.61
C GLU A 359 -23.84 -4.94 47.36
N ASN A 360 -24.29 -6.03 46.74
CA ASN A 360 -24.37 -7.35 47.35
C ASN A 360 -23.64 -8.41 46.53
N GLU A 361 -22.49 -8.86 47.04
CA GLU A 361 -21.61 -9.82 46.37
C GLU A 361 -22.25 -11.21 46.15
N ASN A 362 -23.29 -11.56 46.90
CA ASN A 362 -23.99 -12.84 46.79
C ASN A 362 -25.13 -12.83 45.77
N LEU A 363 -25.41 -11.69 45.13
CA LEU A 363 -26.50 -11.57 44.15
C LEU A 363 -25.95 -11.54 42.73
N HIS A 364 -26.54 -12.34 41.85
CA HIS A 364 -26.35 -12.24 40.41
C HIS A 364 -27.49 -11.42 39.77
N LEU A 365 -27.22 -10.73 38.67
CA LEU A 365 -28.26 -9.95 37.95
C LEU A 365 -29.47 -10.81 37.60
N LYS A 366 -29.23 -12.07 37.23
CA LYS A 366 -30.27 -13.07 36.99
C LYS A 366 -31.23 -13.24 38.18
N ASP A 367 -30.70 -13.32 39.41
CA ASP A 367 -31.53 -13.53 40.62
C ASP A 367 -32.41 -12.31 40.92
N VAL A 368 -31.87 -11.11 40.67
CA VAL A 368 -32.61 -9.85 40.82
C VAL A 368 -33.69 -9.73 39.74
N LEU A 369 -33.39 -10.13 38.50
CA LEU A 369 -34.33 -10.08 37.38
C LEU A 369 -35.54 -11.00 37.61
N VAL A 370 -35.31 -12.22 38.13
CA VAL A 370 -36.37 -13.19 38.47
C VAL A 370 -37.30 -12.70 39.58
N LYS A 371 -36.81 -11.81 40.47
CA LYS A 371 -37.62 -11.20 41.53
C LYS A 371 -38.28 -9.89 41.10
N SER A 372 -37.96 -9.40 39.91
CA SER A 372 -38.45 -8.13 39.40
C SER A 372 -39.80 -8.26 38.68
N GLN A 373 -40.40 -7.10 38.38
CA GLN A 373 -41.59 -6.98 37.53
C GLN A 373 -41.39 -7.53 36.10
N TYR A 374 -40.15 -7.78 35.66
CA TYR A 374 -39.84 -8.29 34.32
C TYR A 374 -39.88 -9.81 34.21
N LYS A 375 -40.05 -10.54 35.32
CA LYS A 375 -40.05 -12.01 35.34
C LYS A 375 -41.02 -12.63 34.32
N SER A 376 -42.21 -12.04 34.15
CA SER A 376 -43.24 -12.56 33.24
C SER A 376 -42.87 -12.52 31.76
N PHE A 377 -41.82 -11.80 31.37
CA PHE A 377 -41.36 -11.66 29.98
C PHE A 377 -40.28 -12.68 29.59
N PHE A 378 -39.83 -13.51 30.53
CA PHE A 378 -38.80 -14.53 30.31
C PHE A 378 -39.32 -15.93 30.62
N ASN A 379 -39.06 -16.87 29.72
CA ASN A 379 -39.11 -18.28 30.05
C ASN A 379 -37.84 -18.69 30.83
N ASN A 380 -37.92 -19.70 31.71
CA ASN A 380 -36.77 -20.13 32.52
C ASN A 380 -35.58 -20.61 31.67
N GLU A 381 -35.83 -21.19 30.50
CA GLU A 381 -34.78 -21.61 29.56
C GLU A 381 -34.18 -20.41 28.83
N GLU A 382 -35.01 -19.54 28.24
CA GLU A 382 -34.57 -18.31 27.56
C GLU A 382 -33.76 -17.39 28.48
N LEU A 383 -34.11 -17.32 29.77
CA LEU A 383 -33.38 -16.50 30.73
C LEU A 383 -31.91 -16.94 30.87
N ASN A 384 -31.61 -18.24 30.74
CA ASN A 384 -30.22 -18.72 30.82
C ASN A 384 -29.40 -18.27 29.61
N ASP A 385 -30.01 -18.25 28.43
CA ASP A 385 -29.34 -17.92 27.17
C ASP A 385 -28.85 -16.46 27.16
N PHE A 386 -29.54 -15.54 27.84
CA PHE A 386 -29.09 -14.14 27.99
C PHE A 386 -27.76 -13.99 28.72
N PHE A 387 -27.40 -14.96 29.56
CA PHE A 387 -26.16 -14.97 30.32
C PHE A 387 -25.11 -15.92 29.71
N ASP A 388 -25.36 -16.49 28.53
CA ASP A 388 -24.36 -17.24 27.78
C ASP A 388 -23.45 -16.28 26.98
N PRO A 389 -22.14 -16.20 27.30
CA PRO A 389 -21.21 -15.32 26.59
C PRO A 389 -21.04 -15.69 25.10
N LYS A 390 -21.35 -16.93 24.69
CA LYS A 390 -21.25 -17.36 23.28
C LYS A 390 -22.19 -16.58 22.37
N TYR A 391 -23.28 -16.05 22.90
CA TYR A 391 -24.17 -15.19 22.12
C TYR A 391 -23.39 -14.04 21.49
N HIS A 392 -22.51 -13.37 22.25
CA HIS A 392 -21.75 -12.21 21.76
C HIS A 392 -20.65 -12.57 20.75
N THR A 393 -20.19 -13.82 20.71
CA THR A 393 -19.12 -14.27 19.80
C THR A 393 -19.63 -15.04 18.57
N ARG A 394 -20.95 -15.20 18.41
CA ARG A 394 -21.58 -15.96 17.31
C ARG A 394 -21.19 -15.52 15.90
N ASN A 395 -20.82 -14.26 15.71
CA ASN A 395 -20.46 -13.70 14.40
C ASN A 395 -18.95 -13.78 14.11
N MET A 396 -18.15 -14.34 15.00
CA MET A 396 -16.70 -14.30 14.90
C MET A 396 -16.18 -15.00 13.63
N ASP A 397 -16.81 -16.10 13.20
CA ASP A 397 -16.47 -16.76 11.94
C ASP A 397 -16.68 -15.86 10.71
N SER A 398 -17.77 -15.08 10.70
CA SER A 398 -18.05 -14.14 9.62
C SER A 398 -17.06 -12.97 9.62
N ILE A 399 -16.66 -12.50 10.81
CA ILE A 399 -15.64 -11.44 10.95
C ILE A 399 -14.29 -11.93 10.42
N CYS A 400 -13.81 -13.08 10.89
CA CYS A 400 -12.59 -13.73 10.37
C CYS A 400 -12.67 -13.95 8.85
N GLY A 401 -13.84 -14.40 8.37
CA GLY A 401 -14.14 -14.55 6.94
C GLY A 401 -13.90 -13.28 6.14
N LYS A 402 -14.44 -12.13 6.60
CA LYS A 402 -14.29 -10.84 5.92
C LYS A 402 -12.87 -10.28 5.97
N VAL A 403 -12.17 -10.46 7.10
CA VAL A 403 -10.84 -9.87 7.30
C VAL A 403 -9.75 -10.69 6.59
N PHE A 404 -9.80 -12.02 6.69
CA PHE A 404 -8.72 -12.88 6.18
C PHE A 404 -8.92 -13.36 4.75
N PHE A 405 -10.15 -13.28 4.23
CA PHE A 405 -10.44 -13.60 2.84
C PHE A 405 -10.87 -12.33 2.13
N LYS A 406 -10.11 -11.96 1.10
CA LYS A 406 -10.54 -10.92 0.16
C LYS A 406 -11.74 -11.51 -0.59
N THR A 407 -12.96 -11.21 -0.16
CA THR A 407 -14.15 -11.48 -0.97
C THR A 407 -14.09 -10.53 -2.16
N VAL A 408 -13.36 -10.93 -3.19
CA VAL A 408 -13.66 -10.47 -4.54
C VAL A 408 -15.09 -10.97 -4.76
N PRO A 409 -16.06 -10.09 -5.09
CA PRO A 409 -17.36 -10.57 -5.55
C PRO A 409 -17.07 -11.66 -6.58
N LYS A 410 -17.69 -12.83 -6.45
CA LYS A 410 -17.71 -13.77 -7.56
C LYS A 410 -18.43 -13.02 -8.68
N ILE A 411 -17.67 -12.32 -9.52
CA ILE A 411 -18.13 -11.86 -10.80
C ILE A 411 -18.29 -13.18 -11.54
N THR A 412 -19.51 -13.69 -11.57
CA THR A 412 -19.79 -15.03 -12.11
C THR A 412 -19.51 -15.13 -13.60
N ASP A 413 -19.23 -14.02 -14.29
CA ASP A 413 -18.96 -13.99 -15.73
C ASP A 413 -17.70 -13.17 -16.01
N LEU A 414 -16.53 -13.73 -15.70
CA LEU A 414 -15.30 -13.28 -16.34
C LEU A 414 -14.95 -14.32 -17.40
N CYS A 415 -14.93 -13.91 -18.66
CA CYS A 415 -14.47 -14.73 -19.78
C CYS A 415 -13.13 -15.39 -19.41
N GLU A 416 -12.94 -16.65 -19.77
CA GLU A 416 -11.66 -17.33 -19.51
C GLU A 416 -10.52 -16.57 -20.20
N GLU A 417 -9.30 -16.62 -19.65
CA GLU A 417 -8.15 -15.90 -20.23
C GLU A 417 -7.94 -16.25 -21.72
N GLY A 418 -8.25 -17.49 -22.10
CA GLY A 418 -8.23 -17.92 -23.51
C GLY A 418 -9.29 -17.24 -24.38
N GLU A 419 -10.48 -16.96 -23.86
CA GLU A 419 -11.55 -16.26 -24.56
C GLU A 419 -11.24 -14.76 -24.68
N ILE A 420 -10.76 -14.14 -23.59
CA ILE A 420 -10.29 -12.75 -23.62
C ILE A 420 -9.19 -12.60 -24.68
N ASN A 421 -8.24 -13.53 -24.74
CA ASN A 421 -7.18 -13.46 -25.74
C ASN A 421 -7.71 -13.63 -27.17
N ARG A 422 -8.65 -14.55 -27.43
CA ARG A 422 -9.28 -14.71 -28.76
C ARG A 422 -10.06 -13.46 -29.19
N ILE A 423 -10.79 -12.84 -28.26
CA ILE A 423 -11.52 -11.60 -28.51
C ILE A 423 -10.55 -10.47 -28.84
N LEU A 424 -9.48 -10.32 -28.06
CA LEU A 424 -8.44 -9.32 -28.30
C LEU A 424 -7.72 -9.56 -29.63
N ASP A 425 -7.51 -10.83 -30.03
CA ASP A 425 -6.97 -11.20 -31.34
C ASP A 425 -7.88 -10.70 -32.46
N GLY A 426 -9.17 -11.03 -32.45
CA GLY A 426 -10.12 -10.60 -33.47
C GLY A 426 -10.27 -9.08 -33.55
N LEU A 427 -10.35 -8.40 -32.40
CA LEU A 427 -10.42 -6.94 -32.36
C LEU A 427 -9.12 -6.30 -32.89
N SER A 428 -7.96 -6.86 -32.56
CA SER A 428 -6.68 -6.36 -33.06
C SER A 428 -6.56 -6.53 -34.58
N GLU A 429 -7.06 -7.63 -35.14
CA GLU A 429 -7.05 -7.89 -36.59
C GLU A 429 -7.89 -6.84 -37.33
N GLN A 430 -9.12 -6.61 -36.88
CA GLN A 430 -10.02 -5.60 -37.46
C GLN A 430 -9.43 -4.19 -37.39
N LEU A 431 -8.89 -3.81 -36.23
CA LEU A 431 -8.30 -2.48 -36.06
C LEU A 431 -7.01 -2.33 -36.89
N ASN A 432 -6.20 -3.39 -37.03
CA ASN A 432 -5.00 -3.36 -37.87
C ASN A 432 -5.36 -3.25 -39.36
N GLU A 433 -6.44 -3.90 -39.81
CA GLU A 433 -6.95 -3.77 -41.18
C GLU A 433 -7.49 -2.36 -41.44
N GLN A 434 -8.27 -1.81 -40.51
CA GLN A 434 -8.88 -0.49 -40.67
C GLN A 434 -7.85 0.65 -40.64
N TYR A 435 -6.82 0.55 -39.80
CA TYR A 435 -5.85 1.61 -39.58
C TYR A 435 -4.48 1.32 -40.20
N GLU A 436 -4.42 0.54 -41.28
CA GLU A 436 -3.18 0.10 -41.93
C GLU A 436 -2.20 1.26 -42.25
N SER A 437 -2.73 2.46 -42.54
CA SER A 437 -1.95 3.67 -42.83
C SER A 437 -1.39 4.42 -41.61
N GLY A 438 -1.70 3.98 -40.38
CA GLY A 438 -1.27 4.60 -39.14
C GLY A 438 -2.37 5.33 -38.37
N VAL A 439 -2.42 5.15 -37.05
CA VAL A 439 -3.39 5.81 -36.14
C VAL A 439 -2.72 6.36 -34.89
N CYS A 440 -3.23 7.49 -34.39
CA CYS A 440 -2.86 8.03 -33.08
C CYS A 440 -3.79 7.49 -31.99
N LEU A 441 -3.24 6.73 -31.04
CA LEU A 441 -3.99 6.17 -29.93
C LEU A 441 -4.06 7.17 -28.77
N VAL A 442 -5.24 7.36 -28.19
CA VAL A 442 -5.46 8.24 -27.02
C VAL A 442 -6.09 7.45 -25.89
N ILE A 443 -5.43 7.44 -24.72
CA ILE A 443 -5.85 6.69 -23.53
C ILE A 443 -6.18 7.70 -22.42
N PRO A 444 -7.46 7.90 -22.06
CA PRO A 444 -7.89 9.04 -21.25
C PRO A 444 -7.82 8.81 -19.73
N SER A 445 -7.68 7.57 -19.29
CA SER A 445 -7.78 7.16 -17.88
C SER A 445 -6.80 6.04 -17.53
N ARG A 446 -6.47 5.88 -16.24
CA ARG A 446 -5.55 4.84 -15.76
C ARG A 446 -6.16 3.44 -15.92
N GLU A 447 -7.48 3.34 -15.80
CA GLU A 447 -8.27 2.14 -15.96
C GLU A 447 -8.21 1.64 -17.41
N ALA A 448 -8.25 2.57 -18.38
CA ALA A 448 -8.07 2.27 -19.79
C ALA A 448 -6.65 1.79 -20.13
N VAL A 449 -5.63 2.17 -19.34
CA VAL A 449 -4.24 1.71 -19.54
C VAL A 449 -4.14 0.19 -19.45
N LEU A 450 -4.78 -0.43 -18.46
CA LEU A 450 -4.71 -1.88 -18.26
C LEU A 450 -5.35 -2.65 -19.42
N PHE A 451 -6.51 -2.19 -19.89
CA PHE A 451 -7.17 -2.75 -21.07
C PHE A 451 -6.32 -2.53 -22.33
N SER A 452 -5.82 -1.31 -22.53
CA SER A 452 -4.99 -0.98 -23.70
C SER A 452 -3.70 -1.77 -23.75
N ALA A 453 -3.08 -2.12 -22.60
CA ALA A 453 -1.79 -2.78 -22.57
C ALA A 453 -1.81 -4.15 -23.27
N LYS A 454 -2.84 -4.97 -23.03
CA LYS A 454 -2.99 -6.28 -23.68
C LYS A 454 -3.30 -6.16 -25.18
N LEU A 455 -4.08 -5.15 -25.57
CA LEU A 455 -4.43 -4.92 -26.97
C LEU A 455 -3.25 -4.32 -27.76
N LEU A 456 -2.48 -3.42 -27.15
CA LEU A 456 -1.28 -2.80 -27.72
C LEU A 456 -0.19 -3.80 -28.06
N GLU A 457 -0.07 -4.91 -27.33
CA GLU A 457 0.86 -6.00 -27.68
C GLU A 457 0.56 -6.61 -29.06
N LYS A 458 -0.69 -6.55 -29.50
CA LYS A 458 -1.18 -7.14 -30.75
C LYS A 458 -1.44 -6.09 -31.85
N PHE A 459 -1.37 -4.81 -31.51
CA PHE A 459 -1.66 -3.69 -32.41
C PHE A 459 -0.40 -3.22 -33.15
N LYS A 460 -0.41 -3.29 -34.49
CA LYS A 460 0.78 -3.07 -35.34
C LYS A 460 0.80 -1.70 -36.01
N CYS A 461 -0.32 -1.00 -36.03
CA CYS A 461 -0.53 0.20 -36.84
C CYS A 461 -0.54 1.52 -36.05
N SER A 462 -0.15 1.52 -34.76
CA SER A 462 -0.09 2.76 -33.98
C SER A 462 1.14 3.60 -34.33
N SER A 463 0.92 4.83 -34.78
CA SER A 463 2.00 5.80 -35.01
C SER A 463 2.39 6.52 -33.71
N TRP A 464 1.42 6.74 -32.82
CA TRP A 464 1.61 7.41 -31.53
C TRP A 464 0.66 6.86 -30.47
N VAL A 465 1.08 6.84 -29.20
CA VAL A 465 0.22 6.53 -28.05
C VAL A 465 0.29 7.68 -27.05
N LEU A 466 -0.85 8.33 -26.82
CA LEU A 466 -1.00 9.50 -25.96
C LEU A 466 -1.79 9.14 -24.71
N TYR A 467 -1.12 9.14 -23.56
CA TYR A 467 -1.77 8.98 -22.26
C TYR A 467 -2.19 10.34 -21.73
N LEU A 468 -3.49 10.52 -21.47
CA LEU A 468 -4.02 11.70 -20.81
C LEU A 468 -4.13 11.45 -19.30
N HIS A 469 -4.05 12.52 -18.52
CA HIS A 469 -4.27 12.46 -17.07
C HIS A 469 -5.76 12.36 -16.72
N SER A 470 -6.62 12.91 -17.59
CA SER A 470 -8.07 12.86 -17.53
C SER A 470 -8.67 13.26 -18.88
N TYR A 471 -9.96 13.02 -19.09
CA TYR A 471 -10.71 13.52 -20.26
C TYR A 471 -10.64 15.05 -20.44
N ASP A 472 -10.34 15.79 -19.37
CA ASP A 472 -10.23 17.24 -19.40
C ASP A 472 -8.83 17.77 -19.69
N SER A 473 -7.85 16.88 -19.87
CA SER A 473 -6.48 17.24 -20.21
C SER A 473 -6.44 18.23 -21.37
N PHE A 474 -5.53 19.20 -21.27
CA PHE A 474 -5.28 20.17 -22.31
C PHE A 474 -4.65 19.47 -23.52
N ILE A 475 -5.23 19.67 -24.70
CA ILE A 475 -4.72 19.15 -25.98
C ILE A 475 -4.28 20.35 -26.81
N PRO A 476 -2.99 20.48 -27.13
CA PRO A 476 -2.49 21.57 -27.98
C PRO A 476 -3.16 21.56 -29.35
N LYS A 477 -3.49 22.74 -29.87
CA LYS A 477 -3.98 22.88 -31.24
C LYS A 477 -2.83 22.62 -32.21
N ASP A 478 -3.11 21.93 -33.31
CA ASP A 478 -2.12 21.61 -34.36
C ASP A 478 -0.94 20.75 -33.87
N ASP A 479 -1.13 19.93 -32.82
CA ASP A 479 -0.11 18.99 -32.36
C ASP A 479 0.26 18.01 -33.49
N PRO A 480 1.55 17.88 -33.87
CA PRO A 480 1.95 17.05 -35.01
C PRO A 480 1.64 15.56 -34.86
N ARG A 481 1.31 15.10 -33.64
CA ARG A 481 0.90 13.71 -33.37
C ARG A 481 -0.59 13.48 -33.60
N ILE A 482 -1.38 14.56 -33.69
CA ILE A 482 -2.85 14.52 -33.80
C ILE A 482 -3.32 15.12 -35.12
N LYS A 483 -2.67 16.21 -35.56
CA LYS A 483 -3.04 16.96 -36.76
C LYS A 483 -2.98 16.07 -38.00
N ASP A 484 -4.05 16.09 -38.78
CA ASP A 484 -4.26 15.31 -40.02
C ASP A 484 -4.23 13.78 -39.83
N MET A 485 -4.11 13.29 -38.59
CA MET A 485 -4.10 11.86 -38.24
C MET A 485 -5.50 11.38 -37.88
N SER A 486 -5.79 10.11 -38.21
CA SER A 486 -6.88 9.38 -37.59
C SER A 486 -6.53 9.12 -36.13
N VAL A 487 -7.49 9.35 -35.22
CA VAL A 487 -7.32 9.19 -33.78
C VAL A 487 -8.27 8.11 -33.28
N LEU A 488 -7.74 7.16 -32.51
CA LEU A 488 -8.54 6.11 -31.89
C LEU A 488 -8.40 6.21 -30.37
N ILE A 489 -9.53 6.45 -29.70
CA ILE A 489 -9.60 6.58 -28.24
C ILE A 489 -9.81 5.19 -27.66
N PHE A 490 -8.94 4.77 -26.75
CA PHE A 490 -9.11 3.53 -25.98
C PHE A 490 -9.63 3.89 -24.59
N ASP A 491 -10.87 3.51 -24.29
CA ASP A 491 -11.49 3.84 -23.01
C ASP A 491 -12.03 2.62 -22.25
N TYR A 492 -12.11 2.76 -20.93
CA TYR A 492 -12.63 1.75 -20.01
C TYR A 492 -14.09 2.09 -19.64
N LEU A 493 -15.03 1.28 -20.15
CA LEU A 493 -16.47 1.34 -19.85
C LEU A 493 -17.20 2.66 -20.16
N VAL A 494 -17.98 2.65 -21.25
CA VAL A 494 -18.94 3.73 -21.56
C VAL A 494 -20.16 3.61 -20.63
N ASN A 495 -20.00 4.07 -19.38
CA ASN A 495 -21.17 4.41 -18.55
C ASN A 495 -21.68 5.81 -18.93
N HIS A 496 -22.94 6.14 -18.60
CA HIS A 496 -23.57 7.44 -18.89
C HIS A 496 -22.82 8.70 -18.37
N GLN A 497 -21.70 8.53 -17.66
CA GLN A 497 -20.81 9.59 -17.17
C GLN A 497 -19.48 9.72 -17.94
N SER A 498 -19.21 8.89 -18.97
CA SER A 498 -17.95 8.98 -19.72
C SER A 498 -17.89 10.27 -20.55
N ASN A 499 -16.92 11.14 -20.28
CA ASN A 499 -16.73 12.41 -21.01
C ASN A 499 -16.05 12.24 -22.40
N VAL A 500 -16.13 11.04 -22.99
CA VAL A 500 -15.54 10.71 -24.31
C VAL A 500 -16.01 11.67 -25.40
N GLY A 501 -17.30 12.02 -25.42
CA GLY A 501 -17.84 12.97 -26.41
C GLY A 501 -17.27 14.40 -26.28
N HIS A 502 -16.81 14.80 -25.09
CA HIS A 502 -16.08 16.06 -24.90
C HIS A 502 -14.64 15.95 -25.40
N LEU A 503 -13.98 14.83 -25.11
CA LEU A 503 -12.63 14.54 -25.58
C LEU A 503 -12.55 14.48 -27.12
N ILE A 504 -13.51 13.84 -27.77
CA ILE A 504 -13.61 13.80 -29.24
C ILE A 504 -13.68 15.21 -29.82
N ARG A 505 -14.53 16.08 -29.27
CA ARG A 505 -14.65 17.47 -29.72
C ARG A 505 -13.34 18.24 -29.57
N LYS A 506 -12.56 17.96 -28.52
CA LYS A 506 -11.22 18.55 -28.34
C LYS A 506 -10.23 18.04 -29.37
N LEU A 507 -10.21 16.73 -29.65
CA LEU A 507 -9.32 16.12 -30.64
C LEU A 507 -9.61 16.62 -32.06
N LYS A 508 -10.90 16.73 -32.44
CA LYS A 508 -11.30 17.35 -33.72
C LYS A 508 -10.87 18.81 -33.80
N LYS A 509 -11.02 19.59 -32.72
CA LYS A 509 -10.52 20.98 -32.65
C LYS A 509 -8.98 21.08 -32.73
N ALA A 510 -8.27 20.04 -32.29
CA ALA A 510 -6.81 19.96 -32.38
C ALA A 510 -6.31 19.58 -33.79
N GLY A 511 -7.20 19.21 -34.71
CA GLY A 511 -6.88 18.95 -36.12
C GLY A 511 -6.91 17.48 -36.52
N ALA A 512 -7.48 16.58 -35.71
CA ALA A 512 -7.66 15.18 -36.09
C ALA A 512 -8.56 15.04 -37.34
N SER A 513 -8.14 14.22 -38.31
CA SER A 513 -8.88 13.98 -39.55
C SER A 513 -10.11 13.10 -39.32
N ASP A 514 -9.97 12.08 -38.48
CA ASP A 514 -11.06 11.28 -37.95
C ASP A 514 -10.82 10.93 -36.48
N VAL A 515 -11.91 10.72 -35.72
CA VAL A 515 -11.83 10.34 -34.30
C VAL A 515 -12.85 9.25 -34.00
N SER A 516 -12.34 8.05 -33.74
CA SER A 516 -13.11 6.87 -33.35
C SER A 516 -12.84 6.48 -31.89
N ALA A 517 -13.72 5.70 -31.29
CA ALA A 517 -13.55 5.19 -29.93
C ALA A 517 -13.70 3.66 -29.90
N CYS A 518 -12.72 2.99 -29.29
CA CYS A 518 -12.76 1.58 -28.96
C CYS A 518 -12.96 1.47 -27.44
N SER A 519 -14.04 0.81 -27.02
CA SER A 519 -14.41 0.73 -25.61
C SER A 519 -15.13 -0.58 -25.32
N LEU A 520 -15.03 -1.09 -24.10
CA LEU A 520 -15.91 -2.13 -23.59
C LEU A 520 -17.22 -1.48 -23.11
N PHE A 521 -18.39 -1.97 -23.49
CA PHE A 521 -19.69 -1.42 -23.05
C PHE A 521 -20.74 -2.52 -22.84
N LYS A 522 -21.75 -2.26 -21.99
CA LYS A 522 -23.00 -3.04 -21.92
C LYS A 522 -24.02 -2.37 -22.85
N LEU A 523 -24.65 -3.13 -23.75
CA LEU A 523 -25.43 -2.58 -24.87
C LEU A 523 -26.52 -1.55 -24.50
N ASN A 524 -27.13 -1.66 -23.32
CA ASN A 524 -28.25 -0.81 -22.93
C ASN A 524 -27.86 0.65 -22.60
N THR A 525 -26.56 0.98 -22.52
CA THR A 525 -26.12 2.34 -22.16
C THR A 525 -25.78 3.22 -23.37
N VAL A 526 -25.77 2.69 -24.60
CA VAL A 526 -25.35 3.44 -25.80
C VAL A 526 -26.55 3.74 -26.71
N LYS A 527 -27.10 4.95 -26.59
CA LYS A 527 -27.95 5.57 -27.62
C LYS A 527 -27.24 6.82 -28.14
N ASN A 528 -26.44 6.69 -29.19
CA ASN A 528 -25.87 7.86 -29.85
C ASN A 528 -25.63 7.58 -31.34
N ASP A 529 -26.51 8.11 -32.20
CA ASP A 529 -26.61 7.83 -33.63
C ASP A 529 -25.50 8.50 -34.50
N GLN A 530 -24.32 8.79 -33.93
CA GLN A 530 -23.27 9.58 -34.61
C GLN A 530 -21.84 9.02 -34.48
N LEU A 531 -21.66 7.78 -34.01
CA LEU A 531 -20.33 7.23 -33.71
C LEU A 531 -20.19 5.79 -34.21
N ASP A 532 -19.08 5.51 -34.88
CA ASP A 532 -18.60 4.16 -35.13
C ASP A 532 -17.92 3.65 -33.85
N TYR A 533 -18.52 2.65 -33.23
CA TYR A 533 -17.99 1.98 -32.04
C TYR A 533 -17.36 0.65 -32.44
N PHE A 534 -16.13 0.41 -31.98
CA PHE A 534 -15.51 -0.91 -32.00
C PHE A 534 -15.60 -1.49 -30.59
N GLY A 535 -16.36 -2.57 -30.42
CA GLY A 535 -16.63 -3.20 -29.13
C GLY A 535 -17.41 -4.51 -29.25
N MET A 536 -17.56 -5.24 -28.15
CA MET A 536 -18.28 -6.52 -28.11
C MET A 536 -19.80 -6.33 -27.99
N GLU A 537 -20.56 -7.19 -28.68
CA GLU A 537 -22.00 -7.37 -28.49
C GLU A 537 -22.25 -8.36 -27.35
N VAL A 538 -23.11 -8.01 -26.39
CA VAL A 538 -23.64 -8.93 -25.37
C VAL A 538 -25.16 -8.89 -25.47
N SER A 539 -25.74 -9.91 -26.08
CA SER A 539 -27.19 -10.02 -26.29
C SER A 539 -27.93 -10.20 -24.97
N GLU A 540 -29.05 -9.51 -24.76
CA GLU A 540 -29.88 -9.63 -23.55
C GLU A 540 -30.63 -10.97 -23.41
N ASN A 541 -30.72 -11.79 -24.46
CA ASN A 541 -31.70 -12.87 -24.53
C ASN A 541 -31.16 -14.30 -24.47
N ASN A 542 -29.87 -14.50 -24.24
CA ASN A 542 -29.38 -15.82 -23.83
C ASN A 542 -29.05 -15.76 -22.34
N SER A 543 -29.75 -16.61 -21.60
CA SER A 543 -29.36 -17.01 -20.25
C SER A 543 -27.88 -17.32 -20.21
N ILE A 544 -27.25 -17.01 -19.08
CA ILE A 544 -25.85 -17.28 -18.77
C ILE A 544 -25.64 -18.81 -18.56
N GLU A 545 -25.95 -19.59 -19.58
CA GLU A 545 -25.58 -20.98 -19.84
C GLU A 545 -25.66 -21.14 -21.38
N ASP A 546 -24.64 -20.63 -22.07
CA ASP A 546 -24.04 -21.16 -23.32
C ASP A 546 -22.93 -20.24 -23.84
#